data_AF-A0A2V9MMH0-F1
#
_entry.id   AF-A0A2V9MMH0-F1
#
_cell.length_a   1.000
_cell.length_b   1.000
_cell.length_c   1.000
_cell.angle_alpha   90.00
_cell.angle_beta   90.00
_cell.angle_gamma   90.00
#
_symmetry.space_group_name_H-M   'P 1'
#
loop_
_entity.id
_entity.type
_entity.pdbx_description
1 polymer ?
#
loop_
_entity_poly.entity_id
_entity_poly.type
_entity_poly.pdbx_seq_one_letter_code
_entity_poly.pdbx_strand_id
1 'polypeptide(L)'
;MLAVQQSSLHPFLAKHDEKTWTRVLANIIPSVHPVDQVATQIWFSFWPLKLSQSLQQSSDVAQTAKKMQLDGKYRLEEQIDSSVEFLFGSRYWPEIKRTVLRYAGTATDLDSIGLEKLIRDMAGSLAAERKISSSVLLGIVAIACMILQQVGIAAFVAAAEGSSSPRRDSLTAEEVL
;
A
#
# COMPACT_ATOMS: atom_id res chain seq x y z
N MET A 1 -16.05 12.47 -9.30
CA MET A 1 -16.92 11.46 -8.66
C MET A 1 -17.24 10.25 -9.57
N LEU A 2 -16.32 9.81 -10.46
CA LEU A 2 -16.60 8.77 -11.47
C LEU A 2 -15.79 7.46 -11.34
N ALA A 3 -14.92 7.30 -10.34
CA ALA A 3 -14.02 6.13 -10.27
C ALA A 3 -14.43 5.04 -9.25
N VAL A 4 -15.39 5.30 -8.36
CA VAL A 4 -15.68 4.39 -7.23
C VAL A 4 -16.59 3.22 -7.62
N GLN A 5 -17.47 3.37 -8.61
CA GLN A 5 -18.50 2.36 -8.91
C GLN A 5 -18.03 1.15 -9.75
N GLN A 6 -16.80 1.15 -10.28
CA GLN A 6 -16.31 0.09 -11.18
C GLN A 6 -14.88 -0.38 -10.85
N SER A 7 -14.41 -0.18 -9.61
CA SER A 7 -13.06 -0.65 -9.25
C SER A 7 -13.00 -2.17 -9.18
N SER A 8 -12.34 -2.81 -10.15
CA SER A 8 -12.05 -4.26 -10.13
C SER A 8 -10.90 -4.61 -9.18
N LEU A 9 -10.07 -3.62 -8.83
CA LEU A 9 -8.85 -3.82 -8.05
C LEU A 9 -9.12 -4.12 -6.57
N HIS A 10 -10.02 -3.38 -5.90
CA HIS A 10 -10.30 -3.66 -4.48
C HIS A 10 -10.90 -5.06 -4.26
N PRO A 11 -11.92 -5.50 -5.04
CA PRO A 11 -12.42 -6.88 -4.98
C PRO A 11 -11.34 -7.93 -5.29
N PHE A 12 -10.45 -7.66 -6.26
CA PHE A 12 -9.32 -8.54 -6.55
C PHE A 12 -8.38 -8.68 -5.35
N LEU A 13 -7.94 -7.56 -4.76
CA LEU A 13 -7.05 -7.57 -3.59
C LEU A 13 -7.68 -8.30 -2.41
N ALA A 14 -8.99 -8.11 -2.19
CA ALA A 14 -9.73 -8.75 -1.11
C ALA A 14 -9.76 -10.30 -1.19
N LYS A 15 -9.47 -10.91 -2.36
CA LYS A 15 -9.35 -12.37 -2.51
C LYS A 15 -8.06 -12.92 -1.87
N HIS A 16 -7.06 -12.07 -1.62
CA HIS A 16 -5.76 -12.50 -1.12
C HIS A 16 -5.69 -12.43 0.40
N ASP A 17 -5.49 -13.59 1.01
CA ASP A 17 -5.30 -13.75 2.46
C ASP A 17 -3.87 -13.43 2.90
N GLU A 18 -3.66 -13.43 4.21
CA GLU A 18 -2.36 -13.11 4.81
C GLU A 18 -1.25 -14.06 4.34
N LYS A 19 -1.55 -15.36 4.15
CA LYS A 19 -0.59 -16.33 3.62
C LYS A 19 -0.15 -16.00 2.19
N THR A 20 -1.10 -15.58 1.35
CA THR A 20 -0.81 -15.14 -0.02
C THR A 20 0.08 -13.91 -0.01
N TRP A 21 -0.25 -12.92 0.83
CA TRP A 21 0.59 -11.74 1.01
C TRP A 21 1.99 -12.07 1.52
N THR A 22 2.13 -12.89 2.57
CA THR A 22 3.44 -13.30 3.08
C THR A 22 4.31 -13.93 1.99
N ARG A 23 3.73 -14.82 1.18
CA ARG A 23 4.43 -15.46 0.05
C ARG A 23 4.85 -14.47 -1.02
N VAL A 24 3.96 -13.56 -1.42
CA VAL A 24 4.29 -12.51 -2.40
C VAL A 24 5.38 -11.59 -1.84
N LEU A 25 5.28 -11.20 -0.57
CA LEU A 25 6.27 -10.36 0.10
C LEU A 25 7.65 -11.01 0.13
N ALA A 26 7.73 -12.30 0.43
CA ALA A 26 8.98 -13.06 0.40
C ALA A 26 9.67 -13.03 -0.97
N ASN A 27 8.89 -12.96 -2.07
CA ASN A 27 9.41 -12.89 -3.43
C ASN A 27 9.81 -11.46 -3.87
N ILE A 28 9.11 -10.42 -3.40
CA ILE A 28 9.38 -9.04 -3.81
C ILE A 28 10.44 -8.36 -2.95
N ILE A 29 10.54 -8.68 -1.65
CA ILE A 29 11.45 -8.00 -0.71
C ILE A 29 12.91 -8.02 -1.18
N PRO A 30 13.46 -9.14 -1.69
CA PRO A 30 14.83 -9.15 -2.22
C PRO A 30 15.07 -8.19 -3.40
N SER A 31 14.01 -7.77 -4.09
CA SER A 31 14.05 -6.80 -5.20
C SER A 31 13.75 -5.36 -4.77
N VAL A 32 13.34 -5.12 -3.53
CA VAL A 32 13.14 -3.77 -2.98
C VAL A 32 14.53 -3.14 -2.76
N HIS A 33 14.67 -1.84 -3.00
CA HIS A 33 15.93 -1.13 -2.76
C HIS A 33 16.34 -1.27 -1.29
N PRO A 34 17.63 -1.51 -0.97
CA PRO A 34 18.07 -1.81 0.41
C PRO A 34 17.60 -0.79 1.45
N VAL A 35 17.50 0.49 1.08
CA VAL A 35 16.99 1.58 1.93
C VAL A 35 15.58 1.30 2.51
N ASP A 36 14.72 0.60 1.75
CA ASP A 36 13.32 0.37 2.10
C ASP A 36 13.00 -1.10 2.37
N GLN A 37 13.95 -2.04 2.23
CA GLN A 37 13.69 -3.47 2.45
C GLN A 37 13.18 -3.77 3.87
N VAL A 38 13.90 -3.27 4.87
CA VAL A 38 13.52 -3.46 6.28
C VAL A 38 12.30 -2.60 6.62
N ALA A 39 12.24 -1.36 6.15
CA ALA A 39 11.11 -0.47 6.36
C ALA A 39 9.78 -1.07 5.85
N THR A 40 9.82 -1.74 4.68
CA THR A 40 8.66 -2.43 4.11
C THR A 40 8.20 -3.57 5.02
N GLN A 41 9.11 -4.42 5.50
CA GLN A 41 8.77 -5.52 6.43
C GLN A 41 8.20 -5.01 7.76
N ILE A 42 8.79 -3.94 8.29
CA ILE A 42 8.31 -3.27 9.50
C ILE A 42 6.87 -2.77 9.29
N TRP A 43 6.57 -2.14 8.15
CA TRP A 43 5.23 -1.66 7.84
C TRP A 43 4.19 -2.80 7.89
N PHE A 44 4.47 -3.94 7.22
CA PHE A 44 3.57 -5.09 7.22
C PHE A 44 3.42 -5.75 8.59
N SER A 45 4.39 -5.57 9.48
CA SER A 45 4.33 -6.04 10.87
C SER A 45 3.46 -5.14 11.75
N PHE A 46 3.46 -3.82 11.50
CA PHE A 46 2.60 -2.87 12.22
C PHE A 46 1.16 -2.88 11.72
N TRP A 47 0.95 -3.16 10.44
CA TRP A 47 -0.36 -3.14 9.79
C TRP A 47 -0.74 -4.51 9.20
N PRO A 48 -0.81 -5.58 10.02
CA PRO A 48 -1.14 -6.90 9.52
C PRO A 48 -2.60 -6.94 9.04
N LEU A 49 -2.86 -7.63 7.94
CA LEU A 49 -4.21 -7.75 7.36
C LEU A 49 -5.23 -8.30 8.36
N LYS A 50 -4.80 -9.23 9.22
CA LYS A 50 -5.66 -9.82 10.25
C LYS A 50 -6.17 -8.79 11.26
N LEU A 51 -5.39 -7.75 11.56
CA LEU A 51 -5.82 -6.68 12.46
C LEU A 51 -7.00 -5.92 11.85
N SER A 52 -6.89 -5.49 10.59
CA SER A 52 -7.97 -4.75 9.92
C SER A 52 -9.23 -5.62 9.79
N GLN A 53 -9.07 -6.89 9.44
CA GLN A 53 -10.20 -7.83 9.34
C GLN A 53 -10.89 -8.04 10.69
N SER A 54 -10.13 -8.18 11.77
CA SER A 54 -10.68 -8.36 13.11
C SER A 54 -11.47 -7.14 13.57
N LEU A 55 -11.00 -5.93 13.25
CA LEU A 55 -11.72 -4.69 13.55
C LEU A 55 -12.98 -4.53 12.70
N GLN A 56 -12.93 -4.88 11.41
CA GLN A 56 -14.08 -4.79 10.49
C GLN A 56 -15.19 -5.79 10.80
N GLN A 57 -14.84 -6.99 11.24
CA GLN A 57 -15.79 -8.05 11.57
C GLN A 57 -16.35 -7.92 12.99
N SER A 58 -15.82 -7.01 13.79
CA SER A 58 -16.26 -6.82 15.18
C SER A 58 -17.61 -6.12 15.26
N SER A 59 -18.55 -6.69 16.00
CA SER A 59 -19.81 -6.01 16.37
C SER A 59 -19.61 -4.90 17.39
N ASP A 60 -18.51 -4.95 18.16
CA ASP A 60 -18.09 -3.93 19.13
C ASP A 60 -16.59 -3.67 18.96
N VAL A 61 -16.25 -2.66 18.15
CA VAL A 61 -14.86 -2.31 17.82
C VAL A 61 -14.09 -1.91 19.08
N ALA A 62 -14.72 -1.21 20.03
CA ALA A 62 -14.07 -0.74 21.25
C ALA A 62 -13.69 -1.91 22.16
N GLN A 63 -14.57 -2.89 22.33
CA GLN A 63 -14.25 -4.10 23.09
C GLN A 63 -13.14 -4.92 22.42
N THR A 64 -13.15 -5.05 21.09
CA THR A 64 -12.11 -5.76 20.34
C THR A 64 -10.76 -5.08 20.46
N ALA A 65 -10.70 -3.76 20.31
CA ALA A 65 -9.47 -2.98 20.51
C ALA A 65 -8.91 -3.17 21.92
N LYS A 66 -9.77 -3.14 22.95
CA LYS A 66 -9.36 -3.40 24.34
C LYS A 66 -8.80 -4.81 24.53
N LYS A 67 -9.45 -5.84 23.98
CA LYS A 67 -8.97 -7.24 24.05
C LYS A 67 -7.61 -7.42 23.38
N MET A 68 -7.37 -6.69 22.30
CA MET A 68 -6.12 -6.69 21.55
C MET A 68 -5.06 -5.75 22.12
N GLN A 69 -5.36 -5.02 23.20
CA GLN A 69 -4.47 -4.02 23.80
C GLN A 69 -4.00 -2.97 22.79
N LEU A 70 -4.90 -2.53 21.91
CA LEU A 70 -4.61 -1.47 20.95
C LEU A 70 -4.75 -0.12 21.64
N ASP A 71 -3.64 0.60 21.72
CA ASP A 71 -3.58 1.96 22.23
C ASP A 71 -3.31 2.97 21.11
N GLY A 72 -3.63 4.24 21.38
CA GLY A 72 -3.40 5.33 20.43
C GLY A 72 -4.26 5.24 19.17
N LYS A 73 -3.74 5.76 18.05
CA LYS A 73 -4.39 5.63 16.74
C LYS A 73 -3.96 4.30 16.14
N TYR A 74 -4.86 3.32 16.14
CA TYR A 74 -4.61 1.97 15.61
C TYR A 74 -5.35 1.68 14.30
N ARG A 75 -6.15 2.63 13.82
CA ARG A 75 -6.90 2.49 12.56
C ARG A 75 -6.06 3.03 11.41
N LEU A 76 -5.77 2.17 10.44
CA LEU A 76 -4.98 2.55 9.26
C LEU A 76 -5.67 3.63 8.43
N GLU A 77 -7.00 3.62 8.35
CA GLU A 77 -7.80 4.62 7.63
C GLU A 77 -7.52 6.06 8.11
N GLU A 78 -7.14 6.23 9.38
CA GLU A 78 -6.86 7.54 10.00
C GLU A 78 -5.40 7.98 9.81
N GLN A 79 -4.56 7.12 9.24
CA GLN A 79 -3.10 7.26 9.20
C GLN A 79 -2.50 6.86 7.86
N ILE A 80 -3.29 6.82 6.78
CA ILE A 80 -2.84 6.38 5.46
C ILE A 80 -1.53 7.06 5.05
N ASP A 81 -1.47 8.39 5.10
CA ASP A 81 -0.30 9.16 4.69
C ASP A 81 0.85 9.05 5.70
N SER A 82 0.58 9.20 7.01
CA SER A 82 1.63 9.14 8.03
C SER A 82 2.24 7.75 8.19
N SER A 83 1.49 6.70 7.85
CA SER A 83 1.95 5.30 7.97
C SER A 83 3.12 4.98 7.03
N VAL A 84 3.30 5.74 5.94
CA VAL A 84 4.35 5.47 4.95
C VAL A 84 5.53 6.44 5.04
N GLU A 85 5.45 7.49 5.86
CA GLU A 85 6.42 8.59 5.84
C GLU A 85 7.87 8.20 6.12
N PHE A 86 8.08 7.10 6.85
CA PHE A 86 9.41 6.59 7.19
C PHE A 86 10.07 5.79 6.06
N LEU A 87 9.33 5.45 5.00
CA LEU A 87 9.90 4.86 3.79
C LEU A 87 10.55 5.96 2.93
N PHE A 88 11.70 5.67 2.34
CA PHE A 88 12.33 6.52 1.34
C PHE A 88 11.40 6.76 0.15
N GLY A 89 10.70 5.72 -0.30
CA GLY A 89 9.72 5.77 -1.39
C GLY A 89 8.53 6.70 -1.13
N SER A 90 8.31 7.15 0.11
CA SER A 90 7.18 8.03 0.49
C SER A 90 7.16 9.37 -0.23
N ARG A 91 8.31 9.81 -0.75
CA ARG A 91 8.41 10.98 -1.63
C ARG A 91 7.59 10.88 -2.92
N TYR A 92 7.28 9.65 -3.37
CA TYR A 92 6.46 9.38 -4.55
C TYR A 92 5.02 9.03 -4.18
N TRP A 93 4.63 9.21 -2.92
CA TRP A 93 3.34 8.75 -2.40
C TRP A 93 2.12 9.33 -3.16
N PRO A 94 2.07 10.63 -3.49
CA PRO A 94 0.98 11.15 -4.30
C PRO A 94 0.84 10.45 -5.66
N GLU A 95 1.95 10.14 -6.33
CA GLU A 95 1.99 9.41 -7.59
C GLU A 95 1.58 7.96 -7.43
N ILE A 96 2.06 7.29 -6.38
CA ILE A 96 1.73 5.90 -6.09
C ILE A 96 0.23 5.75 -5.90
N LYS A 97 -0.41 6.62 -5.12
CA LYS A 97 -1.87 6.61 -4.95
C LYS A 97 -2.60 6.79 -6.29
N ARG A 98 -2.16 7.73 -7.13
CA ARG A 98 -2.74 7.94 -8.47
C ARG A 98 -2.55 6.72 -9.36
N THR A 99 -1.39 6.06 -9.31
CA THR A 99 -1.12 4.85 -10.09
C THR A 99 -2.01 3.70 -9.63
N VAL A 100 -2.15 3.45 -8.33
CA VAL A 100 -3.06 2.44 -7.79
C VAL A 100 -4.51 2.71 -8.21
N LEU A 101 -4.96 3.96 -8.10
CA LEU A 101 -6.30 4.36 -8.55
C LEU A 101 -6.49 4.24 -10.07
N ARG A 102 -5.45 4.45 -10.87
CA ARG A 102 -5.48 4.23 -12.32
C ARG A 102 -5.71 2.75 -12.62
N TYR A 103 -4.97 1.86 -11.99
CA TYR A 103 -5.15 0.41 -12.14
C TYR A 103 -6.54 -0.04 -11.69
N ALA A 104 -7.08 0.55 -10.62
CA ALA A 104 -8.47 0.35 -10.21
C ALA A 104 -9.49 0.71 -11.30
N GLY A 105 -9.21 1.68 -12.17
CA GLY A 105 -10.09 2.08 -13.27
C GLY A 105 -9.87 1.33 -14.60
N THR A 106 -8.92 0.38 -14.66
CA THR A 106 -8.63 -0.36 -15.90
C THR A 106 -9.38 -1.70 -15.96
N ALA A 107 -9.88 -2.04 -17.15
CA ALA A 107 -10.38 -3.38 -17.46
C ALA A 107 -9.19 -4.32 -17.74
N THR A 108 -8.42 -4.62 -16.70
CA THR A 108 -7.35 -5.63 -16.76
C THR A 108 -7.90 -6.93 -16.17
N ASP A 109 -7.62 -8.08 -16.80
CA ASP A 109 -7.87 -9.38 -16.19
C ASP A 109 -6.86 -9.61 -15.06
N LEU A 110 -7.20 -9.12 -13.87
CA LEU A 110 -6.33 -9.16 -12.70
C LEU A 110 -6.08 -10.60 -12.21
N ASP A 111 -7.05 -11.50 -12.42
CA ASP A 111 -6.97 -12.88 -11.96
C ASP A 111 -5.91 -13.68 -12.74
N SER A 112 -5.68 -13.38 -14.02
CA SER A 112 -4.64 -14.06 -14.82
C SER A 112 -3.22 -13.56 -14.56
N ILE A 113 -3.04 -12.31 -14.12
CA ILE A 113 -1.71 -11.75 -13.82
C ILE A 113 -1.23 -12.11 -12.41
N GLY A 114 -2.15 -12.22 -11.44
CA GLY A 114 -1.83 -12.46 -10.03
C GLY A 114 -1.21 -11.26 -9.29
N LEU A 115 -1.24 -11.32 -7.95
CA LEU A 115 -0.87 -10.21 -7.06
C LEU A 115 0.60 -9.75 -7.22
N GLU A 116 1.55 -10.69 -7.31
CA GLU A 116 2.96 -10.35 -7.43
C GLU A 116 3.24 -9.56 -8.72
N LYS A 117 2.76 -10.06 -9.86
CA LYS A 117 2.95 -9.40 -11.15
C LYS A 117 2.28 -8.04 -11.17
N LEU A 118 1.07 -7.92 -10.61
CA LEU A 118 0.36 -6.65 -10.50
C LEU A 118 1.19 -5.59 -9.74
N ILE A 119 1.78 -5.95 -8.59
CA ILE A 119 2.64 -5.04 -7.80
C ILE A 119 3.87 -4.62 -8.61
N ARG A 120 4.53 -5.59 -9.27
CA ARG A 120 5.72 -5.32 -10.11
C ARG A 120 5.39 -4.46 -11.32
N ASP A 121 4.26 -4.69 -11.99
CA ASP A 121 3.80 -3.92 -13.14
C ASP A 121 3.50 -2.46 -12.73
N MET A 122 2.80 -2.24 -11.61
CA MET A 122 2.55 -0.90 -11.07
C MET A 122 3.85 -0.16 -10.73
N ALA A 123 4.77 -0.82 -10.04
CA ALA A 123 6.07 -0.24 -9.69
C ALA A 123 6.90 0.06 -10.95
N GLY A 124 6.92 -0.87 -11.92
CA GLY A 124 7.64 -0.71 -13.19
C GLY A 124 7.09 0.43 -14.06
N SER A 125 5.76 0.54 -14.17
CA SER A 125 5.09 1.61 -14.90
C SER A 125 5.44 2.98 -14.32
N LEU A 126 5.33 3.14 -12.99
CA LEU A 126 5.66 4.41 -12.34
C LEU A 126 7.16 4.72 -12.38
N ALA A 127 8.01 3.70 -12.25
CA ALA A 127 9.46 3.83 -12.36
C ALA A 127 9.88 4.34 -13.75
N ALA A 128 9.26 3.82 -14.81
CA ALA A 128 9.49 4.27 -16.18
C ALA A 128 9.04 5.73 -16.38
N GLU A 129 7.86 6.10 -15.88
CA GLU A 129 7.36 7.48 -15.92
C GLU A 129 8.31 8.46 -15.19
N ARG A 130 8.91 8.01 -14.09
CA ARG A 130 9.80 8.82 -13.24
C ARG A 130 11.30 8.70 -13.57
N LYS A 131 11.67 7.81 -14.50
CA LYS A 131 13.06 7.51 -14.87
C LYS A 131 13.93 7.14 -13.66
N ILE A 132 13.39 6.31 -12.77
CA ILE A 132 14.09 5.78 -11.59
C ILE A 132 14.07 4.25 -11.58
N SER A 133 14.83 3.63 -10.69
CA SER A 133 14.80 2.18 -10.50
C SER A 133 13.47 1.73 -9.91
N SER A 134 12.87 0.66 -10.45
CA SER A 134 11.64 0.06 -9.91
C SER A 134 11.81 -0.48 -8.49
N SER A 135 13.03 -0.84 -8.10
CA SER A 135 13.37 -1.27 -6.74
C SER A 135 13.02 -0.24 -5.67
N VAL A 136 13.11 1.06 -5.99
CA VAL A 136 12.79 2.18 -5.09
C VAL A 136 11.28 2.27 -4.81
N LEU A 137 10.45 1.82 -5.74
CA LEU A 137 8.99 1.93 -5.64
C LEU A 137 8.32 0.64 -5.18
N LEU A 138 8.99 -0.51 -5.35
CA LEU A 138 8.37 -1.82 -5.19
C LEU A 138 7.77 -2.04 -3.79
N GLY A 139 8.50 -1.67 -2.74
CA GLY A 139 8.05 -1.82 -1.36
C GLY A 139 6.83 -0.96 -1.04
N ILE A 140 6.90 0.35 -1.36
CA ILE A 140 5.80 1.28 -1.09
C ILE A 140 4.58 1.04 -2.00
N VAL A 141 4.74 0.51 -3.21
CA VAL A 141 3.61 0.08 -4.06
C VAL A 141 2.90 -1.14 -3.45
N ALA A 142 3.65 -2.11 -2.91
CA ALA A 142 3.05 -3.24 -2.19
C ALA A 142 2.26 -2.77 -0.97
N ILE A 143 2.82 -1.82 -0.21
CA ILE A 143 2.14 -1.16 0.92
C ILE A 143 0.86 -0.46 0.43
N ALA A 144 0.91 0.29 -0.67
CA ALA A 144 -0.25 0.98 -1.21
C ALA A 144 -1.40 0.02 -1.55
N CYS A 145 -1.07 -1.14 -2.13
CA CYS A 145 -2.05 -2.19 -2.43
C CYS A 145 -2.64 -2.78 -1.15
N MET A 146 -1.81 -3.03 -0.13
CA MET A 146 -2.29 -3.51 1.17
C MET A 146 -3.17 -2.47 1.88
N ILE A 147 -2.80 -1.19 1.85
CA ILE A 147 -3.64 -0.10 2.38
C ILE A 147 -5.00 -0.13 1.68
N LEU A 148 -5.03 -0.16 0.33
CA LEU A 148 -6.29 -0.22 -0.42
C LEU A 148 -7.14 -1.44 -0.02
N GLN A 149 -6.54 -2.61 0.17
CA GLN A 149 -7.25 -3.79 0.64
C GLN A 149 -7.88 -3.57 2.03
N GLN A 150 -7.10 -3.03 2.97
CA GLN A 150 -7.52 -2.87 4.37
C GLN A 150 -8.54 -1.76 4.56
N VAL A 151 -8.40 -0.61 3.89
CA VAL A 151 -9.24 0.59 4.13
C VAL A 151 -10.35 0.75 3.09
N GLY A 152 -10.24 0.06 1.96
CA GLY A 152 -11.19 0.14 0.84
C GLY A 152 -11.01 1.36 -0.05
N ILE A 153 -11.68 1.33 -1.20
CA ILE A 153 -11.51 2.33 -2.25
C ILE A 153 -11.90 3.75 -1.81
N ALA A 154 -12.94 3.90 -0.98
CA ALA A 154 -13.45 5.21 -0.57
C ALA A 154 -12.44 5.98 0.28
N ALA A 155 -11.89 5.35 1.34
CA ALA A 155 -10.90 5.97 2.19
C ALA A 155 -9.58 6.21 1.44
N PHE A 156 -9.19 5.30 0.53
CA PHE A 156 -8.01 5.48 -0.30
C PHE A 156 -8.13 6.66 -1.28
N VAL A 157 -9.31 6.85 -1.91
CA VAL A 157 -9.60 8.02 -2.76
C VAL A 157 -9.57 9.31 -1.94
N ALA A 158 -10.23 9.34 -0.79
CA ALA A 158 -10.22 10.52 0.09
C ALA A 158 -8.79 10.92 0.50
N ALA A 159 -7.96 9.93 0.83
CA ALA A 159 -6.54 10.17 1.10
C ALA A 159 -5.78 10.65 -0.15
N ALA A 160 -6.10 10.17 -1.35
CA ALA A 160 -5.44 10.62 -2.58
C ALA A 160 -5.78 12.06 -2.96
N GLU A 161 -7.01 12.50 -2.67
CA GLU A 161 -7.49 13.86 -2.93
C GLU A 161 -7.00 14.87 -1.86
N GLY A 162 -6.83 14.42 -0.62
CA GLY A 162 -6.44 15.27 0.52
C GLY A 162 -4.95 15.58 0.64
N SER A 163 -4.06 14.90 -0.07
CA SER A 163 -2.61 15.05 0.16
C SER A 163 -1.96 16.15 -0.68
N SER A 164 -1.44 17.15 0.02
CA SER A 164 -0.33 17.99 -0.41
C SER A 164 0.94 17.55 0.33
N SER A 165 1.74 16.63 -0.24
CA SER A 165 3.03 16.30 0.40
C SER A 165 3.97 17.49 0.31
N PRO A 166 4.59 17.94 1.42
CA PRO A 166 5.72 18.84 1.36
C PRO A 166 6.86 18.14 0.63
N ARG A 167 7.43 18.83 -0.36
CA ARG A 167 8.58 18.36 -1.14
C ARG A 167 9.77 18.20 -0.16
N ARG A 168 10.17 16.96 0.15
CA ARG A 168 11.42 16.72 0.88
C ARG A 168 12.59 16.86 -0.09
N ASP A 169 13.52 17.78 0.18
CA ASP A 169 14.81 17.91 -0.52
C ASP A 169 15.67 16.64 -0.32
N SER A 170 16.77 16.43 -1.04
CA SER A 170 16.91 16.16 -2.48
C SER A 170 17.87 14.97 -2.66
N LEU A 171 17.94 14.06 -1.69
CA LEU A 171 18.88 12.93 -1.72
C LEU A 171 18.30 11.79 -2.55
N THR A 172 19.04 11.24 -3.51
CA THR A 172 18.66 10.03 -4.26
C THR A 172 18.74 8.78 -3.38
N ALA A 173 18.25 7.64 -3.88
CA ALA A 173 18.24 6.40 -3.09
C ALA A 173 19.66 5.91 -2.82
N GLU A 174 20.55 6.18 -3.75
CA GLU A 174 21.97 5.88 -3.72
C GLU A 174 22.73 6.75 -2.72
N GLU A 175 22.25 7.96 -2.41
CA GLU A 175 22.89 8.89 -1.48
C GLU A 175 22.53 8.63 0.00
N VAL A 176 21.59 7.71 0.28
CA VAL A 176 21.13 7.38 1.64
C VAL A 176 21.81 6.14 2.23
N LEU A 177 22.48 5.33 1.41
CA LEU A 177 23.18 4.11 1.81
C LEU A 177 24.70 4.35 1.92
#